data_AF-A0A4R7SYA6-F1
#
_entry.id   AF-A0A4R7SYA6-F1
#
_cell.length_a   1.000
_cell.length_b   1.000
_cell.length_c   1.000
_cell.angle_alpha   90.00
_cell.angle_beta   90.00
_cell.angle_gamma   90.00
#
_symmetry.space_group_name_H-M   'P 1'
#
loop_
_entity.id
_entity.type
_entity.pdbx_description
1 polymer ?
#
loop_
_entity_poly.entity_id
_entity_poly.type
_entity_poly.pdbx_seq_one_letter_code
_entity_poly.pdbx_strand_id
1 'polypeptide(L)'
;MTTAPVLSPASAGGALTTRRLNVLRVGYAFMGVGLAIVKWPLLIHDVRTLPVPAGVVTCLLTALSLLVFLGLRYPVKLLPILLFEVTWKVIWVATVAIPHLVADDLNPEARAVLVNCLFVVVVVAVIPWRYTWTHFVRTPGDPWH
;
A
#
# COMPACT_ATOMS: atom_id res chain seq x y z
N MET A 1 -8.74 53.31 17.73
CA MET A 1 -9.50 52.33 16.94
C MET A 1 -8.49 51.25 16.53
N THR A 2 -8.34 50.22 17.36
CA THR A 2 -7.26 49.22 17.24
C THR A 2 -7.88 47.98 16.59
N THR A 3 -7.50 47.68 15.35
CA THR A 3 -7.97 46.49 14.63
C THR A 3 -7.32 45.25 15.24
N ALA A 4 -8.13 44.38 15.84
CA ALA A 4 -7.67 43.06 16.27
C ALA A 4 -7.28 42.22 15.04
N PRO A 5 -6.21 41.40 15.12
CA PRO A 5 -5.86 40.51 14.04
C PRO A 5 -6.95 39.45 13.88
N VAL A 6 -7.57 39.41 12.69
CA VAL A 6 -8.44 38.31 12.28
C VAL A 6 -7.55 37.07 12.17
N LEU A 7 -7.65 36.15 13.14
CA LEU A 7 -7.04 34.83 13.02
C LEU A 7 -7.72 34.11 11.86
N SER A 8 -7.03 34.02 10.73
CA SER A 8 -7.45 33.20 9.59
C SER A 8 -7.65 31.74 10.06
N PRO A 9 -8.79 31.08 9.81
CA PRO A 9 -9.02 29.68 10.19
C PRO A 9 -8.20 28.67 9.35
N ALA A 10 -7.10 29.10 8.73
CA ALA A 10 -6.32 28.32 7.78
C ALA A 10 -5.30 27.35 8.41
N SER A 11 -5.34 27.12 9.72
CA SER A 11 -4.38 26.23 10.41
C SER A 11 -4.98 24.95 11.01
N ALA A 12 -6.28 24.68 10.80
CA ALA A 12 -6.94 23.51 11.40
C ALA A 12 -7.06 22.27 10.47
N GLY A 13 -6.65 22.38 9.20
CA GLY A 13 -6.80 21.31 8.21
C GLY A 13 -5.47 20.92 7.56
N GLY A 14 -4.91 19.76 7.90
CA GLY A 14 -4.08 19.01 6.94
C GLY A 14 -2.80 18.34 7.47
N ALA A 15 -2.27 18.71 8.63
CA ALA A 15 -1.09 18.05 9.19
C ALA A 15 -1.51 16.78 9.96
N LEU A 16 -1.08 15.60 9.48
CA LEU A 16 -1.25 14.36 10.24
C LEU A 16 -0.49 14.48 11.57
N THR A 17 -1.17 14.19 12.68
CA THR A 17 -0.53 14.12 14.01
C THR A 17 0.67 13.17 13.99
N THR A 18 1.70 13.42 14.80
CA THR A 18 2.88 12.55 14.93
C THR A 18 2.53 11.08 15.17
N ARG A 19 1.48 10.81 15.96
CA ARG A 19 0.96 9.45 16.18
C ARG A 19 0.53 8.76 14.88
N ARG A 20 -0.23 9.46 14.03
CA ARG A 20 -0.69 8.92 12.72
C ARG A 20 0.48 8.68 11.77
N LEU A 21 1.49 9.56 11.78
CA LEU A 21 2.71 9.34 11.00
C LEU A 21 3.47 8.09 11.45
N ASN A 22 3.58 7.86 12.77
CA ASN A 22 4.23 6.66 13.30
C ASN A 22 3.43 5.38 12.99
N VAL A 23 2.10 5.41 13.10
CA VAL A 23 1.24 4.29 12.68
C VAL A 23 1.45 3.96 11.20
N LEU A 24 1.56 4.98 10.35
CA LEU A 24 1.81 4.81 8.93
C LEU A 24 3.18 4.18 8.67
N ARG A 25 4.23 4.61 9.39
CA ARG A 25 5.57 3.99 9.34
C ARG A 25 5.55 2.52 9.77
N VAL A 26 4.77 2.16 10.78
CA VAL A 26 4.58 0.76 11.18
C VAL A 26 3.98 -0.05 10.04
N GLY A 27 2.99 0.52 9.33
CA GLY A 27 2.44 -0.11 8.12
C GLY A 27 3.47 -0.33 7.01
N TYR A 28 4.30 0.67 6.72
CA TYR A 28 5.41 0.51 5.77
C TYR A 28 6.42 -0.54 6.23
N ALA A 29 6.80 -0.54 7.51
CA ALA A 29 7.74 -1.54 8.03
C ALA A 29 7.16 -2.95 7.91
N PHE A 30 5.91 -3.14 8.31
CA PHE A 30 5.21 -4.43 8.22
C PHE A 30 5.15 -4.92 6.77
N MET A 31 4.70 -4.08 5.84
CA MET A 31 4.62 -4.43 4.42
C MET A 31 5.99 -4.71 3.81
N GLY A 32 6.98 -3.86 4.07
CA GLY A 32 8.32 -3.95 3.49
C GLY A 32 9.06 -5.19 3.97
N VAL A 33 8.98 -5.49 5.26
CA VAL A 33 9.56 -6.71 5.83
C VAL A 33 8.84 -7.95 5.32
N GLY A 34 7.50 -7.94 5.27
CA GLY A 34 6.72 -9.06 4.72
C GLY A 34 7.08 -9.37 3.27
N LEU A 35 7.17 -8.34 2.42
CA LEU A 35 7.61 -8.50 1.03
C LEU A 35 9.06 -8.96 0.94
N ALA A 36 9.96 -8.44 1.78
CA ALA A 36 11.35 -8.86 1.78
C ALA A 36 11.50 -10.35 2.10
N ILE A 37 10.81 -10.84 3.15
CA ILE A 37 10.83 -12.25 3.54
C ILE A 37 10.32 -13.15 2.42
N VAL A 38 9.24 -12.76 1.73
CA VAL A 38 8.59 -13.61 0.73
C VAL A 38 9.25 -13.53 -0.65
N LYS A 39 9.72 -12.35 -1.06
CA LYS A 39 10.13 -12.09 -2.45
C LYS A 39 11.64 -12.03 -2.65
N TRP A 40 12.42 -11.61 -1.66
CA TRP A 40 13.87 -11.50 -1.85
C TRP A 40 14.57 -12.85 -1.97
N PRO A 41 14.19 -13.91 -1.23
CA PRO A 41 14.77 -15.24 -1.46
C PRO A 41 14.51 -15.74 -2.88
N LEU A 42 13.27 -15.56 -3.37
CA LEU A 42 12.91 -15.92 -4.75
C LEU A 42 13.71 -15.12 -5.77
N LEU A 43 13.94 -13.82 -5.52
CA LEU A 43 14.74 -12.99 -6.39
C LEU A 43 16.21 -13.44 -6.46
N ILE A 44 16.79 -13.77 -5.31
CA ILE A 44 18.23 -14.08 -5.19
C ILE A 44 18.54 -15.50 -5.66
N HIS A 45 17.70 -16.46 -5.33
CA HIS A 45 17.99 -17.89 -5.54
C HIS A 45 17.26 -18.48 -6.74
N ASP A 46 16.01 -18.11 -6.98
CA ASP A 46 15.11 -18.88 -7.84
C ASP A 46 14.59 -18.12 -9.07
N VAL A 47 14.89 -16.83 -9.23
CA VAL A 47 14.24 -16.01 -10.27
C VAL A 47 14.48 -16.52 -11.68
N ARG A 48 15.60 -17.22 -11.92
CA ARG A 48 15.98 -17.78 -13.22
C ARG A 48 15.22 -19.08 -13.56
N THR A 49 14.65 -19.76 -12.56
CA THR A 49 13.92 -21.02 -12.73
C THR A 49 12.41 -20.81 -12.78
N LEU A 50 11.93 -19.63 -12.36
CA LEU A 50 10.51 -19.28 -12.42
C LEU A 50 10.01 -19.12 -13.85
N PRO A 51 8.74 -19.46 -14.12
CA PRO A 51 8.06 -19.04 -15.34
C PRO A 51 8.14 -17.52 -15.51
N VAL A 52 8.29 -17.05 -16.76
CA VAL A 52 8.53 -15.62 -17.07
C VAL A 52 7.54 -14.68 -16.35
N PRO A 53 6.21 -14.91 -16.34
CA PRO A 53 5.28 -14.02 -15.63
C PRO A 53 5.52 -13.98 -14.11
N ALA A 54 5.85 -15.13 -13.50
CA ALA A 54 6.14 -15.22 -12.06
C ALA A 54 7.46 -14.51 -11.70
N GLY A 55 8.47 -14.61 -12.57
CA GLY A 55 9.71 -13.85 -12.44
C GLY A 55 9.48 -12.35 -12.50
N VAL A 56 8.68 -11.87 -13.47
CA VAL A 56 8.31 -10.45 -13.59
C VAL A 56 7.60 -9.94 -12.34
N VAL A 57 6.61 -10.68 -11.81
CA VAL A 57 5.90 -10.32 -10.58
C VAL A 57 6.86 -10.27 -9.38
N THR A 58 7.82 -11.19 -9.30
CA THR A 58 8.82 -11.21 -8.22
C THR A 58 9.72 -9.98 -8.27
N CYS A 59 10.20 -9.59 -9.44
CA CYS A 59 10.97 -8.36 -9.63
C CYS A 59 10.15 -7.11 -9.29
N LEU A 60 8.91 -7.02 -9.77
CA LEU A 60 8.01 -5.89 -9.51
C LEU A 60 7.73 -5.71 -8.02
N LEU A 61 7.37 -6.78 -7.31
CA LEU A 61 7.08 -6.73 -5.88
C LEU A 61 8.34 -6.50 -5.04
N THR A 62 9.51 -6.94 -5.50
CA THR A 62 10.77 -6.62 -4.83
C THR A 62 11.11 -5.14 -4.99
N ALA A 63 10.93 -4.56 -6.17
CA ALA A 63 11.10 -3.12 -6.37
C ALA A 63 10.10 -2.32 -5.52
N LEU A 64 8.84 -2.76 -5.44
CA LEU A 64 7.83 -2.18 -4.56
C LEU A 64 8.30 -2.22 -3.09
N SER A 65 8.85 -3.34 -2.64
CA SER A 65 9.42 -3.49 -1.28
C SER A 65 10.51 -2.45 -1.00
N LEU A 66 11.38 -2.14 -1.96
CA LEU A 66 12.41 -1.11 -1.80
C LEU A 66 11.79 0.28 -1.63
N LEU A 67 10.77 0.60 -2.42
CA LEU A 67 10.06 1.88 -2.30
C LEU A 67 9.25 1.99 -0.99
N VAL A 68 8.73 0.88 -0.49
CA VAL A 68 8.07 0.82 0.82
C VAL A 68 9.03 1.17 1.96
N PHE A 69 10.30 0.75 1.89
CA PHE A 69 11.32 1.19 2.86
C PHE A 69 11.57 2.69 2.79
N LEU A 70 11.54 3.29 1.59
CA LEU A 70 11.59 4.75 1.44
C LEU A 70 10.37 5.44 2.10
N GLY A 71 9.23 4.74 2.16
CA GLY A 71 8.03 5.14 2.89
C GLY A 71 8.24 5.35 4.40
N LEU A 72 9.25 4.71 5.01
CA LEU A 72 9.61 4.98 6.41
C LEU A 72 10.10 6.43 6.61
N ARG A 73 10.83 6.95 5.62
CA ARG A 73 11.32 8.33 5.61
C ARG A 73 10.26 9.33 5.16
N TYR A 74 9.49 8.98 4.11
CA TYR A 74 8.49 9.86 3.50
C TYR A 74 7.08 9.25 3.49
N PRO A 75 6.46 8.99 4.66
CA PRO A 75 5.28 8.13 4.76
C PRO A 75 4.03 8.69 4.05
N VAL A 76 3.88 10.02 4.02
CA VAL A 76 2.75 10.67 3.35
C VAL A 76 2.95 10.76 1.84
N LYS A 77 4.16 11.11 1.38
CA LYS A 77 4.47 11.25 -0.04
C LYS A 77 4.35 9.93 -0.80
N LEU A 78 4.64 8.83 -0.12
CA LEU A 78 4.60 7.49 -0.69
C LEU A 78 3.30 6.74 -0.38
N LEU A 79 2.28 7.41 0.18
CA LEU A 79 0.97 6.81 0.44
C LEU A 79 0.37 6.06 -0.77
N PRO A 80 0.54 6.54 -2.03
CA PRO A 80 0.09 5.81 -3.21
C PRO A 80 0.61 4.37 -3.31
N ILE A 81 1.77 4.05 -2.73
CA ILE A 81 2.34 2.69 -2.73
C ILE A 81 1.51 1.74 -1.87
N LEU A 82 1.08 2.19 -0.68
CA LEU A 82 0.21 1.39 0.18
C LEU A 82 -1.16 1.21 -0.47
N LEU A 83 -1.66 2.25 -1.16
CA LEU A 83 -2.92 2.15 -1.91
C LEU A 83 -2.80 1.17 -3.07
N PHE A 84 -1.68 1.17 -3.79
CA PHE A 84 -1.40 0.20 -4.85
C PHE A 84 -1.44 -1.22 -4.29
N GLU A 85 -0.78 -1.48 -3.16
CA GLU A 85 -0.76 -2.80 -2.51
C GLU A 85 -2.16 -3.30 -2.15
N VAL A 86 -2.99 -2.42 -1.58
CA VAL A 86 -4.38 -2.74 -1.26
C VAL A 86 -5.16 -3.01 -2.55
N THR A 87 -5.00 -2.15 -3.56
CA THR A 87 -5.79 -2.18 -4.79
C THR A 87 -5.57 -3.46 -5.57
N TRP A 88 -4.32 -3.86 -5.83
CA TRP A 88 -4.07 -5.07 -6.63
C TRP A 88 -4.55 -6.33 -5.91
N LYS A 89 -4.42 -6.39 -4.57
CA LYS A 89 -4.91 -7.52 -3.77
C LYS A 89 -6.43 -7.60 -3.76
N VAL A 90 -7.11 -6.47 -3.62
CA VAL A 90 -8.57 -6.41 -3.69
C VAL A 90 -9.06 -6.87 -5.05
N ILE A 91 -8.44 -6.38 -6.14
CA ILE A 91 -8.77 -6.82 -7.50
C ILE A 91 -8.57 -8.32 -7.63
N TRP A 92 -7.40 -8.85 -7.26
CA TRP A 92 -7.09 -10.28 -7.39
C TRP A 92 -8.04 -11.16 -6.55
N VAL A 93 -8.33 -10.76 -5.31
CA VAL A 93 -9.28 -11.50 -4.47
C VAL A 93 -10.67 -11.49 -5.10
N ALA A 94 -11.12 -10.34 -5.60
CA ALA A 94 -12.45 -10.21 -6.21
C ALA A 94 -12.59 -10.99 -7.52
N THR A 95 -11.58 -10.99 -8.38
CA THR A 95 -11.67 -11.55 -9.74
C THR A 95 -11.16 -12.98 -9.85
N VAL A 96 -10.30 -13.43 -8.94
CA VAL A 96 -9.70 -14.77 -8.98
C VAL A 96 -10.10 -15.59 -7.76
N ALA A 97 -9.84 -15.11 -6.54
CA ALA A 97 -10.04 -15.93 -5.35
C ALA A 97 -11.51 -16.21 -5.07
N ILE A 98 -12.39 -15.20 -5.12
CA ILE A 98 -13.82 -15.37 -4.82
C ILE A 98 -14.48 -16.37 -5.78
N PRO A 99 -14.32 -16.26 -7.12
CA PRO A 99 -14.89 -17.24 -8.05
C PRO A 99 -14.46 -18.68 -7.73
N HIS A 100 -13.16 -18.90 -7.47
CA HIS A 100 -12.63 -20.24 -7.17
C HIS A 100 -13.04 -20.76 -5.78
N LEU A 101 -13.26 -19.88 -4.80
CA LEU A 101 -13.81 -20.25 -3.50
C LEU A 101 -15.28 -20.66 -3.60
N VAL A 102 -16.06 -20.00 -4.46
CA VAL A 102 -17.46 -20.34 -4.70
C VAL A 102 -17.60 -21.65 -5.47
N ALA A 103 -16.67 -21.93 -6.38
CA ALA A 103 -16.63 -23.18 -7.15
C ALA A 103 -15.94 -24.35 -6.42
N ASP A 104 -15.38 -24.11 -5.22
CA ASP A 104 -14.61 -25.08 -4.42
C ASP A 104 -13.43 -25.74 -5.17
N ASP A 105 -12.80 -25.00 -6.08
CA ASP A 105 -11.70 -25.46 -6.95
C ASP A 105 -10.40 -24.67 -6.75
N LEU A 106 -10.24 -24.04 -5.60
CA LEU A 106 -9.06 -23.24 -5.28
C LEU A 106 -7.79 -24.10 -5.15
N ASN A 107 -6.94 -24.05 -6.18
CA ASN A 107 -5.69 -24.80 -6.19
C ASN A 107 -4.70 -24.34 -5.09
N PRO A 108 -3.68 -25.16 -4.76
CA PRO A 108 -2.74 -24.85 -3.68
C PRO A 108 -1.95 -23.55 -3.87
N GLU A 109 -1.58 -23.20 -5.11
CA GLU A 109 -0.85 -21.98 -5.42
C GLU A 109 -1.70 -20.73 -5.19
N ALA A 110 -2.92 -20.72 -5.70
CA ALA A 110 -3.90 -19.66 -5.48
C ALA A 110 -4.24 -19.52 -3.99
N ARG A 111 -4.32 -20.65 -3.26
CA ARG A 111 -4.51 -20.61 -1.81
C ARG A 111 -3.35 -19.93 -1.08
N ALA A 112 -2.11 -20.18 -1.49
CA ALA A 112 -0.95 -19.48 -0.92
C ALA A 112 -0.98 -17.97 -1.23
N VAL A 113 -1.40 -17.57 -2.44
CA VAL A 113 -1.59 -16.16 -2.79
C VAL A 113 -2.70 -15.52 -1.97
N LEU A 114 -3.83 -16.21 -1.77
CA LEU A 114 -4.94 -15.76 -0.94
C LEU A 114 -4.49 -15.50 0.50
N VAL A 115 -3.78 -16.45 1.13
CA VAL A 115 -3.24 -16.26 2.49
C VAL A 115 -2.30 -15.05 2.55
N ASN A 116 -1.42 -14.88 1.56
CA ASN A 116 -0.56 -13.69 1.47
C ASN A 116 -1.36 -12.38 1.31
N CYS A 117 -2.51 -12.44 0.63
CA CYS A 117 -3.39 -11.28 0.49
C CYS A 117 -4.05 -10.89 1.81
N LEU A 118 -4.35 -11.83 2.72
CA LEU A 118 -5.00 -11.53 4.01
C LEU A 118 -4.20 -10.57 4.89
N PHE A 119 -2.87 -10.59 4.81
CA PHE A 119 -2.01 -9.66 5.56
C PHE A 119 -2.22 -8.19 5.16
N VAL A 120 -2.86 -7.92 4.02
CA VAL A 120 -3.19 -6.54 3.60
C VAL A 120 -4.14 -5.83 4.54
N VAL A 121 -4.91 -6.57 5.35
CA VAL A 121 -5.83 -5.99 6.34
C VAL A 121 -5.07 -5.07 7.32
N VAL A 122 -3.83 -5.42 7.67
CA VAL A 122 -2.97 -4.57 8.51
C VAL A 122 -2.64 -3.26 7.79
N VAL A 123 -2.32 -3.31 6.50
CA VAL A 123 -2.03 -2.13 5.68
C VAL A 123 -3.28 -1.26 5.55
N VAL A 124 -4.44 -1.85 5.32
CA VAL A 124 -5.74 -1.16 5.28
C VAL A 124 -6.01 -0.43 6.61
N ALA A 125 -5.72 -1.06 7.74
CA ALA A 125 -5.96 -0.48 9.06
C ALA A 125 -5.08 0.75 9.37
N VAL A 126 -3.84 0.80 8.86
CA VAL A 126 -2.92 1.92 9.14
C VAL A 126 -3.13 3.13 8.23
N ILE A 127 -3.79 2.95 7.07
CA ILE A 127 -4.00 4.02 6.10
C ILE A 127 -4.93 5.08 6.72
N PRO A 128 -4.54 6.37 6.70
CA PRO A 128 -5.39 7.44 7.20
C PRO A 128 -6.51 7.76 6.18
N TRP A 129 -7.55 6.93 6.12
CA TRP A 129 -8.63 7.01 5.11
C TRP A 129 -9.23 8.41 4.91
N ARG A 130 -9.48 9.15 5.99
CA ARG A 130 -9.98 10.53 5.90
C ARG A 130 -9.00 11.43 5.14
N TYR A 131 -7.70 11.31 5.42
CA TYR A 131 -6.67 12.07 4.72
C TYR A 131 -6.57 11.63 3.25
N THR A 132 -6.53 10.32 3.00
CA THR A 132 -6.46 9.75 1.66
C THR A 132 -7.61 10.24 0.77
N TRP A 133 -8.84 10.17 1.27
CA TRP A 133 -10.03 10.59 0.53
C TRP A 133 -10.00 12.10 0.24
N THR A 134 -9.67 12.92 1.24
CA THR A 134 -9.56 14.36 1.02
C THR A 134 -8.47 14.68 0.01
N HIS A 135 -7.31 14.04 0.10
CA HIS A 135 -6.15 14.39 -0.71
C HIS A 135 -6.23 13.86 -2.16
N PHE A 136 -6.58 12.59 -2.36
CA PHE A 136 -6.54 11.95 -3.67
C PHE A 136 -7.87 11.94 -4.42
N VAL A 137 -9.01 12.13 -3.74
CA VAL A 137 -10.34 12.07 -4.38
C VAL A 137 -10.99 13.45 -4.46
N ARG A 138 -10.82 14.28 -3.43
CA ARG A 138 -11.47 15.61 -3.39
C ARG A 138 -10.59 16.75 -3.89
N THR A 139 -9.27 16.65 -3.79
CA THR A 139 -8.38 17.70 -4.30
C THR A 139 -8.39 17.65 -5.83
N PRO A 140 -8.59 18.79 -6.52
CA PRO A 140 -8.37 18.86 -7.96
C PRO A 140 -6.95 18.39 -8.28
N GLY A 141 -6.80 17.63 -9.36
CA GLY A 141 -5.48 17.23 -9.85
C GLY A 141 -4.68 18.45 -10.31
N ASP A 142 -3.35 18.30 -10.35
CA ASP A 142 -2.48 19.34 -10.86
C ASP A 142 -2.88 19.69 -12.31
N PRO A 143 -2.95 20.99 -12.65
CA PRO A 143 -3.31 21.42 -13.99
C PRO A 143 -2.23 21.00 -14.99
N TRP A 144 -2.64 20.75 -16.22
CA TRP A 144 -1.74 20.38 -17.30
C TRP A 144 -0.87 21.56 -17.80
N HIS A 145 -1.18 22.80 -17.39
CA HIS A 145 -0.60 24.06 -17.85
C HIS A 145 -0.41 25.06 -16.72
#